data_AF-A0A956LMR2-F1
#
_entry.id   AF-A0A956LMR2-F1
#
_cell.length_a   1.000
_cell.length_b   1.000
_cell.length_c   1.000
_cell.angle_alpha   90.00
_cell.angle_beta   90.00
_cell.angle_gamma   90.00
#
_symmetry.space_group_name_H-M   'P 1'
#
loop_
_entity.id
_entity.type
_entity.pdbx_description
1 polymer ?
#
loop_
_entity_poly.entity_id
_entity_poly.type
_entity_poly.pdbx_seq_one_letter_code
_entity_poly.pdbx_strand_id
1 'polypeptide(L)'
;MTRRQPRGIAAALLMSAALLGCGEDSTNCADDTSACTSGSATDEGSTSEAATSGATSESATTAAGCGSALVTVHVVNDTSWTLAALEYAACGGSELDTYPFPGGGLEAGASIDVPLPYSGCVLLNVNEPSGCELDPLVSTGALEDCATFELALDDDMFICPGG
;
A
#
# COMPACT_ATOMS: atom_id res chain seq x y z
N MET A 1 -13.65 51.25 -12.85
CA MET A 1 -14.69 50.63 -12.01
C MET A 1 -14.01 49.53 -11.18
N THR A 2 -13.31 49.83 -10.07
CA THR A 2 -13.80 49.74 -8.66
C THR A 2 -14.71 48.52 -8.43
N ARG A 3 -14.29 47.47 -7.70
CA ARG A 3 -14.28 47.31 -6.21
C ARG A 3 -13.32 46.14 -5.83
N ARG A 4 -12.34 46.33 -4.94
CA ARG A 4 -12.33 46.17 -3.45
C ARG A 4 -12.46 44.71 -2.92
N GLN A 5 -11.35 44.23 -2.34
CA GLN A 5 -11.11 43.19 -1.32
C GLN A 5 -12.16 43.19 -0.15
N PRO A 6 -12.34 42.14 0.71
CA PRO A 6 -11.27 41.60 1.59
C PRO A 6 -11.33 40.15 2.16
N ARG A 7 -10.17 39.79 2.72
CA ARG A 7 -9.82 38.85 3.80
C ARG A 7 -10.94 38.40 4.77
N GLY A 8 -10.95 37.11 5.11
CA GLY A 8 -11.25 36.57 6.46
C GLY A 8 -10.00 35.81 6.94
N ILE A 9 -9.34 36.10 8.08
CA ILE A 9 -9.74 35.98 9.50
C ILE A 9 -10.09 34.51 9.80
N ALA A 10 -9.18 33.66 10.29
CA ALA A 10 -8.52 33.55 11.61
C ALA A 10 -9.16 32.48 12.51
N ALA A 11 -8.29 31.60 13.01
CA ALA A 11 -8.24 30.97 14.34
C ALA A 11 -9.39 30.05 14.86
N ALA A 12 -9.00 28.82 15.21
CA ALA A 12 -9.33 28.07 16.45
C ALA A 12 -8.66 26.67 16.30
N LEU A 13 -7.58 26.27 17.00
CA LEU A 13 -7.41 26.02 18.44
C LEU A 13 -8.57 25.24 19.03
N LEU A 14 -8.39 23.93 19.25
CA LEU A 14 -8.93 23.18 20.38
C LEU A 14 -8.18 21.85 20.56
N MET A 15 -7.58 21.74 21.74
CA MET A 15 -7.03 20.53 22.33
C MET A 15 -8.11 19.44 22.42
N SER A 16 -7.69 18.18 22.27
CA SER A 16 -8.34 17.06 22.94
C SER A 16 -7.31 15.99 23.23
N ALA A 17 -6.73 16.09 24.42
CA ALA A 17 -6.14 14.95 25.11
C ALA A 17 -7.29 14.08 25.63
N ALA A 18 -7.29 12.80 25.28
CA ALA A 18 -8.08 11.79 25.95
C ALA A 18 -7.13 10.64 26.32
N LEU A 19 -6.66 10.68 27.57
CA LEU A 19 -6.35 9.50 28.37
C LEU A 19 -7.64 8.68 28.52
N LEU A 20 -7.57 7.35 28.41
CA LEU A 20 -8.47 6.32 28.99
C LEU A 20 -8.30 5.05 28.10
N GLY A 21 -7.80 3.90 28.55
CA GLY A 21 -7.33 3.45 29.83
C GLY A 21 -6.70 2.06 29.68
N CYS A 22 -5.71 1.75 30.50
CA CYS A 22 -5.32 0.37 30.79
C CYS A 22 -6.42 -0.21 31.68
N GLY A 23 -7.19 -1.18 31.19
CA GLY A 23 -7.93 -2.15 32.00
C GLY A 23 -7.40 -3.52 31.60
N GLU A 24 -6.60 -4.17 32.43
CA GLU A 24 -7.04 -5.05 33.53
C GLU A 24 -7.79 -6.28 33.01
N ASP A 25 -7.06 -7.40 33.13
CA ASP A 25 -7.58 -8.66 33.66
C ASP A 25 -8.69 -9.37 32.86
N SER A 26 -8.27 -10.31 32.02
CA SER A 26 -9.02 -11.54 31.83
C SER A 26 -8.05 -12.68 31.54
N THR A 27 -7.66 -13.31 32.64
CA THR A 27 -7.05 -14.63 32.72
C THR A 27 -7.87 -15.62 31.91
N ASN A 28 -7.33 -16.12 30.80
CA ASN A 28 -7.89 -17.31 30.17
C ASN A 28 -6.77 -18.19 29.60
N CYS A 29 -5.96 -18.72 30.52
CA CYS A 29 -5.24 -19.97 30.33
C CYS A 29 -5.93 -21.02 31.22
N ALA A 30 -7.11 -21.43 30.80
CA ALA A 30 -7.72 -22.68 31.22
C ALA A 30 -7.59 -23.65 30.04
N ASP A 31 -6.52 -24.43 30.02
CA ASP A 31 -6.59 -25.84 29.66
C ASP A 31 -5.34 -26.56 30.16
N ASP A 32 -5.58 -27.67 30.83
CA ASP A 32 -4.66 -28.63 31.41
C ASP A 32 -3.41 -28.87 30.54
N THR A 33 -2.23 -28.55 31.05
CA THR A 33 -1.05 -29.44 31.15
C THR A 33 0.15 -28.65 31.67
N SER A 34 0.40 -28.82 32.97
CA SER A 34 1.73 -28.83 33.60
C SER A 34 2.73 -27.71 33.25
N ALA A 35 2.83 -26.70 34.12
CA ALA A 35 4.00 -26.46 34.99
C ALA A 35 4.12 -24.97 35.34
N CYS A 36 3.49 -24.56 36.44
CA CYS A 36 3.98 -23.44 37.23
C CYS A 36 5.22 -23.92 37.99
N THR A 37 6.39 -23.35 37.73
CA THR A 37 7.48 -23.37 38.71
C THR A 37 7.84 -21.94 39.06
N SER A 38 7.64 -21.60 40.33
CA SER A 38 8.15 -20.39 40.95
C SER A 38 9.67 -20.52 41.06
N GLY A 39 10.38 -19.50 40.59
CA GLY A 39 11.81 -19.36 40.75
C GLY A 39 12.18 -17.89 40.85
N SER A 40 12.07 -17.33 42.06
CA SER A 40 12.73 -16.07 42.38
C SER A 40 14.21 -16.37 42.61
N ALA A 41 15.04 -16.00 41.66
CA ALA A 41 16.48 -15.85 41.85
C ALA A 41 16.89 -14.51 41.24
N THR A 42 17.38 -13.64 42.10
CA THR A 42 18.10 -12.40 41.78
C THR A 42 19.34 -12.76 40.97
N ASP A 43 19.48 -12.20 39.77
CA ASP A 43 20.77 -12.12 39.07
C ASP A 43 20.88 -10.76 38.37
N GLU A 44 21.93 -10.03 38.75
CA GLU A 44 22.33 -8.76 38.15
C GLU A 44 23.06 -9.04 36.84
N GLY A 45 22.42 -8.74 35.70
CA GLY A 45 23.01 -8.96 34.39
C GLY A 45 22.51 -7.95 33.38
N SER A 46 23.12 -6.77 33.38
CA SER A 46 22.91 -5.73 32.37
C SER A 46 23.68 -6.11 31.11
N THR A 47 23.01 -6.70 30.13
CA THR A 47 23.42 -6.62 28.72
C THR A 47 22.19 -6.48 27.85
N SER A 48 22.09 -5.29 27.26
CA SER A 48 21.13 -4.87 26.26
C SER A 48 21.10 -5.83 25.07
N GLU A 49 19.95 -6.43 24.80
CA GLU A 49 19.58 -6.84 23.44
C GLU A 49 18.13 -6.42 23.22
N ALA A 50 17.95 -5.47 22.30
CA ALA A 50 16.68 -4.89 21.97
C ALA A 50 15.76 -5.97 21.39
N ALA A 51 14.63 -6.23 22.05
CA ALA A 51 13.52 -6.93 21.42
C ALA A 51 13.03 -6.06 20.26
N THR A 52 13.39 -6.45 19.04
CA THR A 52 12.82 -5.90 17.82
C THR A 52 11.35 -6.29 17.80
N SER A 53 10.50 -5.38 18.29
CA SER A 53 9.06 -5.44 18.07
C SER A 53 8.82 -5.55 16.58
N GLY A 54 8.30 -6.70 16.15
CA GLY A 54 7.70 -6.87 14.84
C GLY A 54 6.52 -5.91 14.73
N ALA A 55 6.76 -4.76 14.11
CA ALA A 55 5.70 -3.93 13.58
C ALA A 55 5.17 -4.66 12.35
N THR A 56 4.11 -5.43 12.54
CA THR A 56 3.22 -5.78 11.43
C THR A 56 2.67 -4.44 10.93
N SER A 57 3.25 -3.95 9.84
CA SER A 57 2.73 -2.80 9.09
C SER A 57 1.44 -3.23 8.40
N GLU A 58 0.35 -3.29 9.15
CA GLU A 58 -0.97 -3.18 8.57
C GLU A 58 -1.17 -1.71 8.21
N SER A 59 -0.82 -1.37 6.96
CA SER A 59 -1.18 -0.09 6.34
C SER A 59 -2.70 -0.05 6.12
N ALA A 60 -3.46 0.15 7.19
CA ALA A 60 -4.83 0.63 7.08
C ALA A 60 -4.75 2.13 6.76
N THR A 61 -4.55 2.45 5.49
CA THR A 61 -4.66 3.81 4.97
C THR A 61 -6.06 4.32 5.27
N THR A 62 -6.14 5.20 6.26
CA THR A 62 -7.33 5.98 6.56
C THR A 62 -7.66 6.83 5.33
N ALA A 63 -8.76 6.51 4.63
CA ALA A 63 -9.27 7.28 3.51
C ALA A 63 -9.70 8.67 3.98
N ALA A 64 -8.75 9.61 4.04
CA ALA A 64 -9.02 11.02 4.15
C ALA A 64 -9.80 11.44 2.89
N GLY A 65 -11.01 11.97 3.09
CA GLY A 65 -11.96 12.32 2.03
C GLY A 65 -11.28 12.85 0.77
N CYS A 66 -11.46 12.14 -0.34
CA CYS A 66 -10.62 12.27 -1.51
C CYS A 66 -10.69 13.67 -2.10
N GLY A 67 -9.66 14.46 -1.86
CA GLY A 67 -9.51 15.80 -2.42
C GLY A 67 -9.35 15.80 -3.95
N SER A 68 -9.17 14.63 -4.57
CA SER A 68 -9.17 14.40 -6.01
C SER A 68 -9.61 12.96 -6.24
N ALA A 69 -10.77 12.74 -6.88
CA ALA A 69 -11.39 11.44 -7.10
C ALA A 69 -10.63 10.62 -8.16
N LEU A 70 -9.39 10.25 -7.88
CA LEU A 70 -8.58 9.42 -8.77
C LEU A 70 -8.41 8.05 -8.12
N VAL A 71 -8.69 7.01 -8.90
CA VAL A 71 -8.33 5.64 -8.56
C VAL A 71 -6.81 5.53 -8.54
N THR A 72 -6.27 4.75 -7.61
CA THR A 72 -4.81 4.54 -7.53
C THR A 72 -4.50 3.07 -7.73
N VAL A 73 -3.52 2.76 -8.58
CA VAL A 73 -2.95 1.42 -8.68
C VAL A 73 -1.66 1.39 -7.90
N HIS A 74 -1.59 0.57 -6.85
CA HIS A 74 -0.37 0.28 -6.12
C HIS A 74 0.35 -0.86 -6.84
N VAL A 75 1.37 -0.54 -7.63
CA VAL A 75 2.15 -1.53 -8.36
C VAL A 75 3.29 -2.02 -7.46
N VAL A 76 3.36 -3.33 -7.26
CA VAL A 76 4.46 -3.99 -6.53
C VAL A 76 5.21 -4.87 -7.51
N ASN A 77 6.51 -4.61 -7.67
CA ASN A 77 7.36 -5.39 -8.54
C ASN A 77 8.08 -6.48 -7.75
N ASP A 78 7.48 -7.66 -7.61
CA ASP A 78 8.11 -8.84 -6.99
C ASP A 78 8.89 -9.69 -8.01
N THR A 79 8.99 -9.23 -9.26
CA THR A 79 9.78 -9.89 -10.30
C THR A 79 11.28 -9.69 -10.10
N SER A 80 12.08 -10.45 -10.85
CA SER A 80 13.53 -10.31 -10.87
C SER A 80 14.07 -9.18 -11.76
N TRP A 81 13.22 -8.45 -12.50
CA TRP A 81 13.61 -7.44 -13.49
C TRP A 81 13.08 -6.03 -13.20
N THR A 82 13.64 -5.05 -13.90
CA THR A 82 13.19 -3.65 -13.83
C THR A 82 12.08 -3.40 -14.85
N LEU A 83 10.91 -2.96 -14.38
CA LEU A 83 9.78 -2.61 -15.25
C LEU A 83 9.94 -1.18 -15.78
N ALA A 84 9.56 -0.91 -17.03
CA ALA A 84 9.75 0.41 -17.65
C ALA A 84 8.51 1.32 -17.49
N ALA A 85 7.31 0.77 -17.65
CA ALA A 85 6.06 1.53 -17.60
C ALA A 85 4.85 0.66 -17.22
N LEU A 86 3.82 1.30 -16.68
CA LEU A 86 2.47 0.72 -16.55
C LEU A 86 1.64 1.14 -17.76
N GLU A 87 1.04 0.19 -18.44
CA GLU A 87 0.07 0.42 -19.50
C GLU A 87 -1.33 0.16 -18.99
N TYR A 88 -2.28 1.03 -19.30
CA TYR A 88 -3.64 0.93 -18.78
C TYR A 88 -4.68 1.37 -19.79
N ALA A 89 -5.81 0.67 -19.85
CA ALA A 89 -6.96 1.01 -20.69
C ALA A 89 -8.25 0.73 -19.92
N ALA A 90 -9.34 1.42 -20.27
CA ALA A 90 -10.67 0.96 -19.82
C ALA A 90 -10.96 -0.42 -20.43
N CYS A 91 -11.69 -1.31 -19.73
CA CYS A 91 -11.97 -2.68 -20.23
C CYS A 91 -12.75 -2.75 -21.56
N GLY A 92 -13.33 -1.65 -22.02
CA GLY A 92 -13.95 -1.52 -23.36
C GLY A 92 -13.16 -0.63 -24.33
N GLY A 93 -11.99 -0.15 -23.93
CA GLY A 93 -11.09 0.68 -24.74
C GLY A 93 -10.14 -0.18 -25.56
N SER A 94 -9.78 0.32 -26.74
CA SER A 94 -8.86 -0.36 -27.67
C SER A 94 -7.42 0.13 -27.57
N GLU A 95 -7.18 1.24 -26.86
CA GLU A 95 -5.90 1.92 -26.79
C GLU A 95 -5.42 1.93 -25.33
N LEU A 96 -4.20 1.42 -25.11
CA LEU A 96 -3.52 1.48 -23.83
C LEU A 96 -2.81 2.83 -23.70
N ASP A 97 -3.11 3.56 -22.62
CA ASP A 97 -2.32 4.69 -22.18
C ASP A 97 -1.08 4.19 -21.44
N THR A 98 0.03 4.91 -21.55
CA THR A 98 1.30 4.53 -20.91
C THR A 98 1.69 5.51 -19.81
N TYR A 99 1.90 5.01 -18.61
CA TYR A 99 2.51 5.71 -17.48
C TYR A 99 3.97 5.27 -17.33
N PRO A 100 4.96 6.12 -17.71
CA PRO A 100 6.37 5.79 -17.52
C PRO A 100 6.74 5.82 -16.04
N PHE A 101 7.40 4.77 -15.54
CA PHE A 101 7.87 4.78 -14.16
C PHE A 101 9.00 5.81 -13.98
N PRO A 102 9.04 6.54 -12.85
CA PRO A 102 10.08 7.52 -12.58
C PRO A 102 11.45 6.85 -12.44
N GLY A 103 12.53 7.62 -12.63
CA GLY A 103 13.88 7.12 -12.41
C GLY A 103 14.40 6.13 -13.46
N GLY A 104 13.65 5.90 -14.54
CA GLY A 104 14.04 4.97 -15.61
C GLY A 104 13.47 3.56 -15.45
N GLY A 105 12.63 3.33 -14.42
CA GLY A 105 11.92 2.07 -14.22
C GLY A 105 11.57 1.83 -12.76
N LEU A 106 10.75 0.81 -12.52
CA LEU A 106 10.47 0.27 -11.20
C LEU A 106 11.39 -0.94 -10.97
N GLU A 107 12.37 -0.79 -10.09
CA GLU A 107 13.34 -1.85 -9.77
C GLU A 107 12.68 -3.06 -9.10
N ALA A 108 13.36 -4.21 -9.12
CA ALA A 108 12.91 -5.42 -8.42
C ALA A 108 12.78 -5.16 -6.91
N GLY A 109 11.67 -5.63 -6.32
CA GLY A 109 11.27 -5.40 -4.93
C GLY A 109 10.77 -3.99 -4.62
N ALA A 110 10.64 -3.11 -5.62
CA ALA A 110 10.13 -1.75 -5.42
C ALA A 110 8.61 -1.68 -5.67
N SER A 111 7.98 -0.65 -5.09
CA SER A 111 6.56 -0.37 -5.28
C SER A 111 6.30 1.11 -5.62
N ILE A 112 5.23 1.39 -6.36
CA ILE A 112 4.82 2.74 -6.72
C ILE A 112 3.29 2.88 -6.81
N ASP A 113 2.78 4.03 -6.37
CA ASP A 113 1.39 4.43 -6.56
C ASP A 113 1.21 5.19 -7.87
N VAL A 114 0.39 4.65 -8.77
CA VAL A 114 0.05 5.25 -10.06
C VAL A 114 -1.40 5.75 -10.02
N PRO A 115 -1.65 7.08 -10.07
CA PRO A 115 -2.99 7.61 -10.15
C PRO A 115 -3.56 7.41 -11.57
N LEU A 116 -4.73 6.78 -11.66
CA LEU A 116 -5.46 6.61 -12.90
C LEU A 116 -6.44 7.78 -13.14
N PRO A 117 -6.58 8.25 -14.39
CA PRO A 117 -7.43 9.40 -14.72
C PRO A 117 -8.94 9.09 -14.76
N TYR A 118 -9.33 7.82 -14.62
CA TYR A 118 -10.72 7.37 -14.65
C TYR A 118 -10.97 6.24 -13.65
N SER A 119 -12.24 6.12 -13.22
CA SER A 119 -12.77 5.02 -12.42
C SER A 119 -13.50 3.98 -13.28
N GLY A 120 -13.84 2.83 -12.68
CA GLY A 120 -14.46 1.70 -13.36
C GLY A 120 -13.49 0.56 -13.68
N CYS A 121 -13.80 -0.22 -14.72
CA CYS A 121 -13.01 -1.37 -15.13
C CYS A 121 -11.78 -0.97 -15.93
N VAL A 122 -10.61 -1.37 -15.45
CA VAL A 122 -9.31 -1.09 -16.08
C VAL A 122 -8.61 -2.40 -16.42
N LEU A 123 -8.03 -2.44 -17.62
CA LEU A 123 -7.06 -3.42 -18.05
C LEU A 123 -5.68 -2.85 -17.79
N LEU A 124 -4.84 -3.62 -17.10
CA LEU A 124 -3.48 -3.27 -16.75
C LEU A 124 -2.53 -4.21 -17.49
N ASN A 125 -1.50 -3.63 -18.06
CA ASN A 125 -0.35 -4.31 -18.62
C ASN A 125 0.93 -3.61 -18.13
N VAL A 126 2.07 -4.27 -18.22
CA VAL A 126 3.35 -3.66 -17.87
C VAL A 126 4.35 -3.88 -18.98
N ASN A 127 5.11 -2.82 -19.27
CA ASN A 127 6.15 -2.88 -20.28
C ASN A 127 7.47 -3.26 -19.62
N GLU A 128 8.01 -4.39 -20.03
CA GLU A 128 9.28 -4.94 -19.55
C GLU A 128 10.31 -4.90 -20.71
N PRO A 129 11.54 -4.38 -20.47
CA PRO A 129 12.51 -4.13 -21.53
C PRO A 129 13.16 -5.36 -22.16
N SER A 130 13.13 -6.53 -21.52
CA SER A 130 13.64 -7.80 -22.04
C SER A 130 12.69 -8.46 -23.06
N GLY A 131 11.46 -7.93 -23.17
CA GLY A 131 10.46 -8.37 -24.14
C GLY A 131 9.55 -9.47 -23.62
N CYS A 132 9.49 -9.68 -22.30
CA CYS A 132 8.47 -10.50 -21.67
C CYS A 132 7.15 -9.72 -21.57
N GLU A 133 6.03 -10.38 -21.82
CA GLU A 133 4.71 -9.75 -21.82
C GLU A 133 3.85 -10.32 -20.70
N LEU A 134 3.04 -9.47 -20.06
CA LEU A 134 2.08 -9.90 -19.06
C LEU A 134 0.92 -10.62 -19.78
N ASP A 135 0.77 -11.94 -19.56
CA ASP A 135 -0.32 -12.71 -20.15
C ASP A 135 -0.92 -13.69 -19.13
N PRO A 136 -2.22 -13.57 -18.80
CA PRO A 136 -3.19 -12.62 -19.35
C PRO A 136 -3.03 -11.20 -18.78
N LEU A 137 -3.53 -10.20 -19.51
CA LEU A 137 -3.68 -8.84 -18.97
C LEU A 137 -4.52 -8.88 -17.69
N VAL A 138 -4.13 -8.06 -16.70
CA VAL A 138 -4.85 -7.98 -15.42
C VAL A 138 -6.05 -7.06 -15.57
N SER A 139 -7.23 -7.56 -15.20
CA SER A 139 -8.46 -6.75 -15.15
C SER A 139 -8.85 -6.48 -13.72
N THR A 140 -9.04 -5.21 -13.37
CA THR A 140 -9.24 -4.78 -11.98
C THR A 140 -10.69 -4.88 -11.47
N GLY A 141 -11.63 -5.37 -12.30
CA GLY A 141 -13.06 -5.24 -11.99
C GLY A 141 -13.49 -3.77 -11.90
N ALA A 142 -14.73 -3.50 -11.48
CA ALA A 142 -15.18 -2.11 -11.34
C ALA A 142 -14.53 -1.45 -10.11
N LEU A 143 -13.57 -0.55 -10.34
CA LEU A 143 -12.94 0.25 -9.29
C LEU A 143 -13.80 1.49 -8.99
N GLU A 144 -14.13 1.67 -7.72
CA GLU A 144 -14.83 2.87 -7.25
C GLU A 144 -13.86 4.05 -7.14
N ASP A 145 -14.39 5.28 -7.19
CA ASP A 145 -13.57 6.46 -6.94
C ASP A 145 -12.87 6.33 -5.57
N CYS A 146 -11.60 6.74 -5.50
CA CYS A 146 -10.73 6.57 -4.32
C CYS A 146 -10.32 5.16 -3.95
N ALA A 147 -10.69 4.14 -4.74
CA ALA A 147 -10.18 2.81 -4.52
C ALA A 147 -8.69 2.75 -4.83
N THR A 148 -7.97 1.99 -4.01
CA THR A 148 -6.62 1.52 -4.34
C THR A 148 -6.72 0.07 -4.79
N PHE A 149 -6.21 -0.21 -5.98
CA PHE A 149 -6.06 -1.57 -6.49
C PHE A 149 -4.58 -1.98 -6.40
N GLU A 150 -4.30 -3.11 -5.77
CA GLU A 150 -2.94 -3.64 -5.69
C GLU A 150 -2.66 -4.55 -6.89
N LEU A 151 -1.62 -4.20 -7.65
CA LEU A 151 -1.08 -5.00 -8.73
C LEU A 151 0.26 -5.57 -8.27
N ALA A 152 0.23 -6.76 -7.67
CA ALA A 152 1.42 -7.53 -7.38
C ALA A 152 1.86 -8.28 -8.65
N LEU A 153 3.09 -8.03 -9.09
CA LEU A 153 3.68 -8.62 -10.29
C LEU A 153 4.74 -9.63 -9.87
N ASP A 154 4.54 -10.89 -10.24
CA ASP A 154 5.50 -11.97 -10.04
C ASP A 154 6.04 -12.48 -11.38
N ASP A 155 7.18 -13.18 -11.37
CA ASP A 155 7.81 -13.69 -12.60
C ASP A 155 6.92 -14.71 -13.36
N ASP A 156 5.99 -15.39 -12.69
CA ASP A 156 5.11 -16.40 -13.31
C ASP A 156 3.97 -15.76 -14.14
N MET A 157 3.69 -14.47 -13.94
CA MET A 157 2.69 -13.71 -14.72
C MET A 157 3.17 -13.31 -16.11
N PHE A 158 4.46 -13.49 -16.41
CA PHE A 158 5.07 -13.05 -17.65
C PHE A 158 5.37 -14.23 -18.57
N ILE A 159 5.03 -14.06 -19.84
CA ILE A 159 5.41 -14.99 -20.90
C ILE A 159 6.59 -14.36 -21.65
N CYS A 160 7.76 -14.97 -21.48
CA CYS A 160 8.99 -14.54 -22.15
C CYS A 160 9.21 -15.29 -23.47
N PRO A 161 9.69 -14.61 -24.53
CA PRO A 161 10.04 -15.27 -25.79
C PRO A 161 11.28 -16.15 -25.60
N GLY A 162 11.08 -17.47 -25.55
CA GLY A 162 12.17 -18.44 -25.44
C GLY A 162 11.90 -19.60 -24.48
N GLY A 163 10.92 -19.45 -23.57
CA GLY A 163 10.59 -20.44 -22.54
C GLY A 163 11.51 -20.35 -21.33
#